data_AF-A0A0R3R539-F1
#
_entry.id   AF-A0A0R3R539-F1
#
_cell.length_a   1.000
_cell.length_b   1.000
_cell.length_c   1.000
_cell.angle_alpha   90.00
_cell.angle_beta   90.00
_cell.angle_gamma   90.00
#
_symmetry.space_group_name_H-M   'P 1'
#
loop_
_entity.id
_entity.type
_entity.pdbx_description
1 polymer ?
#
loop_
_entity_poly.entity_id
_entity_poly.type
_entity_poly.pdbx_seq_one_letter_code
_entity_poly.pdbx_strand_id
1 'polypeptide(L)'
;MSSRLERENELRALSLLLGPYGVKTMSEKLIWHVASQITELNKIVNDHRDALVLARSCFDKPEKMRELLLQLSGDIKDKKQISANGPMESVLQRVTIIGEILSFRSLLHAALHDVLKRRLPFLLSIVNDLHDTANEHNLLMLSELCMAVGISTDVDIALVHAIRAQTKQTEPDEHYTLSCLLLVFIALSLPRLALTQNTSKNNLQCIALAVSTVANALFCLHGRNDVVERMKEFLALASNGLLRMSDDNSEVDMAKSRQFVYVVLDQLVRCSPFLSFDLLESCFPYNLIRSSYQYCYQLEELK
;
A
#
# COMPACT_ATOMS: atom_id res chain seq x y z
N MET A 1 -15.59 15.85 14.60
CA MET A 1 -16.42 16.05 13.39
C MET A 1 -16.17 17.39 12.69
N SER A 2 -16.08 18.53 13.40
CA SER A 2 -15.81 19.87 12.78
C SER A 2 -14.56 19.90 11.89
N SER A 3 -13.43 19.39 12.38
CA SER A 3 -12.14 19.39 11.66
C SER A 3 -12.07 18.45 10.44
N ARG A 4 -13.02 17.51 10.29
CA ARG A 4 -13.09 16.64 9.10
C ARG A 4 -13.92 17.31 8.00
N LEU A 5 -15.03 17.95 8.39
CA LEU A 5 -15.84 18.79 7.52
C LEU A 5 -15.07 20.01 6.99
N GLU A 6 -14.26 20.65 7.84
CA GLU A 6 -13.39 21.77 7.43
C GLU A 6 -12.37 21.33 6.37
N ARG A 7 -11.68 20.20 6.58
CA ARG A 7 -10.72 19.65 5.59
C ARG A 7 -11.36 19.22 4.28
N GLU A 8 -12.56 18.64 4.33
CA GLU A 8 -13.33 18.30 3.13
C GLU A 8 -13.78 19.55 2.38
N ASN A 9 -14.08 20.65 3.08
CA ASN A 9 -14.43 21.93 2.49
C ASN A 9 -13.21 22.64 1.87
N GLU A 10 -12.04 22.56 2.50
CA GLU A 10 -10.79 23.10 1.96
C GLU A 10 -10.39 22.43 0.65
N LEU A 11 -10.44 21.09 0.58
CA LEU A 11 -10.13 20.35 -0.66
C LEU A 11 -11.14 20.64 -1.76
N ARG A 12 -12.43 20.79 -1.44
CA ARG A 12 -13.45 21.21 -2.42
C ARG A 12 -13.21 22.63 -2.92
N ALA A 13 -12.83 23.56 -2.05
CA ALA A 13 -12.47 24.92 -2.43
C ALA A 13 -11.22 24.95 -3.32
N LEU A 14 -10.21 24.15 -3.00
CA LEU A 14 -9.02 23.97 -3.82
C LEU A 14 -9.37 23.41 -5.21
N SER A 15 -10.19 22.36 -5.28
CA SER A 15 -10.64 21.79 -6.56
C SER A 15 -11.50 22.75 -7.37
N LEU A 16 -12.27 23.64 -6.72
CA LEU A 16 -13.00 24.73 -7.40
C LEU A 16 -12.07 25.75 -8.04
N LEU A 17 -10.99 26.12 -7.36
CA LEU A 17 -10.01 27.09 -7.84
C LEU A 17 -9.14 26.53 -8.96
N LEU A 18 -8.65 25.29 -8.78
CA LEU A 18 -7.77 24.62 -9.74
C LEU A 18 -8.51 24.10 -10.98
N GLY A 19 -9.75 23.63 -10.78
CA GLY A 19 -10.50 22.89 -11.78
C GLY A 19 -9.84 21.55 -12.18
N PRO A 20 -10.43 20.83 -13.15
CA PRO A 20 -9.94 19.52 -13.58
C PRO A 20 -8.48 19.54 -14.06
N TYR A 21 -8.08 20.58 -14.81
CA TYR A 21 -6.73 20.71 -15.34
C TYR A 21 -5.69 20.91 -14.23
N GLY A 22 -5.96 21.81 -13.26
CA GLY A 22 -5.05 22.05 -12.16
C GLY A 22 -4.92 20.83 -11.24
N VAL A 23 -6.04 20.14 -10.95
CA VAL A 23 -6.02 18.88 -10.19
C VAL A 23 -5.26 17.78 -10.94
N LYS A 24 -5.44 17.66 -12.26
CA LYS A 24 -4.67 16.73 -13.10
C LYS A 24 -3.16 16.98 -12.98
N THR A 25 -2.70 18.21 -13.19
CA THR A 25 -1.28 18.56 -13.07
C THR A 25 -0.73 18.33 -11.67
N MET A 26 -1.51 18.62 -10.62
CA MET A 26 -1.11 18.32 -9.25
C MET A 26 -0.99 16.81 -9.03
N SER A 27 -1.97 16.03 -9.48
CA SER A 27 -1.99 14.57 -9.43
C SER A 27 -0.79 13.96 -10.17
N GLU A 28 -0.42 14.46 -11.35
CA GLU A 28 0.75 14.01 -12.11
C GLU A 28 2.06 14.21 -11.32
N LYS A 29 2.23 15.35 -10.65
CA LYS A 29 3.40 15.61 -9.79
C LYS A 29 3.45 14.67 -8.59
N LEU A 30 2.32 14.44 -7.93
CA LEU A 30 2.22 13.50 -6.81
C LEU A 30 2.62 12.08 -7.25
N ILE A 31 2.10 11.63 -8.39
CA ILE A 31 2.43 10.32 -8.97
C ILE A 31 3.90 10.23 -9.37
N TRP A 32 4.50 11.31 -9.86
CA TRP A 32 5.93 11.33 -10.16
C TRP A 32 6.78 11.12 -8.91
N HIS A 33 6.39 11.71 -7.77
CA HIS A 33 7.02 11.46 -6.47
C HIS A 33 6.81 10.02 -5.99
N VAL A 34 5.63 9.43 -6.18
CA VAL A 34 5.37 8.02 -5.87
C VAL A 34 6.30 7.10 -6.67
N ALA A 35 6.41 7.31 -7.98
CA ALA A 35 7.31 6.52 -8.82
C ALA A 35 8.78 6.66 -8.36
N SER A 36 9.18 7.86 -7.92
CA SER A 36 10.53 8.08 -7.37
C SER A 36 10.75 7.28 -6.08
N GLN A 37 9.76 7.20 -5.19
CA GLN A 37 9.84 6.34 -4.00
C GLN A 37 9.92 4.85 -4.34
N ILE A 38 9.19 4.39 -5.36
CA ILE A 38 9.27 3.00 -5.86
C ILE A 38 10.68 2.71 -6.41
N THR A 39 11.28 3.65 -7.14
CA THR A 39 12.65 3.50 -7.64
C THR A 39 13.66 3.35 -6.50
N GLU A 40 13.52 4.13 -5.43
CA GLU A 40 14.38 3.99 -4.25
C GLU A 40 14.13 2.68 -3.49
N LEU A 41 12.86 2.24 -3.39
CA LEU A 41 12.53 0.93 -2.83
C LEU A 41 13.18 -0.21 -3.63
N ASN A 42 13.17 -0.13 -4.96
CA ASN A 42 13.81 -1.12 -5.82
C ASN A 42 15.32 -1.20 -5.61
N LYS A 43 15.99 -0.06 -5.29
CA LYS A 43 17.42 -0.08 -4.92
C LYS A 43 17.66 -0.88 -3.64
N ILE A 44 16.86 -0.62 -2.60
CA ILE A 44 16.94 -1.35 -1.32
C ILE A 44 16.67 -2.85 -1.53
N VAL A 45 15.70 -3.20 -2.37
CA VAL A 45 15.41 -4.60 -2.73
C VAL A 45 16.59 -5.24 -3.45
N ASN A 46 17.22 -4.52 -4.38
CA ASN A 46 18.36 -5.02 -5.13
C ASN A 46 19.58 -5.26 -4.23
N ASP A 47 19.82 -4.37 -3.26
CA ASP A 47 20.90 -4.51 -2.27
C ASP A 47 20.73 -5.75 -1.37
N HIS A 48 19.50 -6.22 -1.19
CA HIS A 48 19.15 -7.38 -0.35
C HIS A 48 18.57 -8.57 -1.15
N ARG A 49 18.82 -8.61 -2.47
CA ARG A 49 18.20 -9.56 -3.40
C ARG A 49 18.34 -11.02 -2.98
N ASP A 50 19.55 -11.46 -2.65
CA ASP A 50 19.83 -12.87 -2.32
C ASP A 50 19.11 -13.31 -1.05
N ALA A 51 19.08 -12.47 -0.02
CA ALA A 51 18.36 -12.73 1.22
C ALA A 51 16.85 -12.85 0.99
N LEU A 52 16.28 -11.99 0.13
CA LEU A 52 14.86 -12.03 -0.22
C LEU A 52 14.48 -13.25 -1.06
N VAL A 53 15.34 -13.68 -1.98
CA VAL A 53 15.15 -14.93 -2.75
C VAL A 53 15.18 -16.15 -1.82
N LEU A 54 16.09 -16.16 -0.84
CA LEU A 54 16.13 -17.20 0.18
C LEU A 54 14.90 -17.17 1.07
N ALA A 55 14.43 -15.99 1.49
CA ALA A 55 13.22 -15.84 2.29
C ALA A 55 11.99 -16.36 1.53
N ARG A 56 11.85 -16.01 0.25
CA ARG A 56 10.77 -16.48 -0.62
C ARG A 56 10.77 -18.00 -0.82
N SER A 57 11.93 -18.64 -0.87
CA SER A 57 12.04 -20.10 -1.06
C SER A 57 12.01 -20.91 0.24
N CYS A 58 12.31 -20.29 1.39
CA CYS A 58 12.39 -20.95 2.69
C CYS A 58 11.27 -20.56 3.67
N PHE A 59 10.10 -20.11 3.19
CA PHE A 59 9.01 -19.68 4.06
C PHE A 59 8.48 -20.78 5.01
N ASP A 60 8.57 -22.05 4.59
CA ASP A 60 8.21 -23.23 5.38
C ASP A 60 9.19 -23.55 6.52
N LYS A 61 10.38 -22.92 6.56
CA LYS A 61 11.42 -23.23 7.55
C LYS A 61 11.53 -22.11 8.59
N PRO A 62 10.94 -22.25 9.80
CA PRO A 62 10.86 -21.18 10.78
C PRO A 62 12.21 -20.65 11.25
N GLU A 63 13.17 -21.53 11.51
CA GLU A 63 14.48 -21.13 12.02
C GLU A 63 15.27 -20.29 11.01
N LYS A 64 15.32 -20.74 9.74
CA LYS A 64 16.01 -20.02 8.67
C LYS A 64 15.36 -18.66 8.38
N MET A 65 14.04 -18.60 8.39
CA MET A 65 13.32 -17.34 8.21
C MET A 65 13.63 -16.35 9.34
N ARG A 66 13.71 -16.82 10.61
CA ARG A 66 14.06 -15.96 11.75
C ARG A 66 15.47 -15.37 11.61
N GLU A 67 16.43 -16.17 11.16
CA GLU A 67 17.81 -15.70 10.88
C GLU A 67 17.84 -14.65 9.76
N LEU A 68 17.12 -14.88 8.66
CA LEU A 68 17.00 -13.93 7.56
C LEU A 68 16.34 -12.62 8.01
N LEU A 69 15.31 -12.69 8.85
CA LEU A 69 14.65 -11.49 9.40
C LEU A 69 15.58 -10.69 10.32
N LEU A 70 16.46 -11.34 11.08
CA LEU A 70 17.49 -10.67 11.90
C LEU A 70 18.59 -10.03 11.05
N GLN A 71 18.96 -10.66 9.93
CA GLN A 71 19.90 -10.08 8.97
C GLN A 71 19.31 -8.83 8.30
N LEU A 72 18.04 -8.90 7.89
CA LEU A 72 17.32 -7.80 7.26
C LEU A 72 16.90 -6.71 8.24
N SER A 73 16.87 -6.95 9.55
CA SER A 73 16.64 -5.89 10.53
C SER A 73 17.89 -5.08 10.86
N GLY A 74 19.08 -5.61 10.57
CA GLY A 74 20.36 -4.97 10.89
C GLY A 74 20.84 -5.19 12.33
N ASP A 75 20.18 -6.07 13.10
CA ASP A 75 20.43 -6.27 14.55
C ASP A 75 21.75 -7.02 14.87
N ILE A 76 22.56 -7.36 13.86
CA ILE A 76 23.74 -8.25 14.02
C ILE A 76 25.05 -7.49 14.33
N LYS A 77 25.11 -6.15 14.26
CA LYS A 77 26.37 -5.43 14.51
C LYS A 77 26.29 -4.41 15.65
N ASP A 78 26.85 -4.83 16.77
CA ASP A 78 27.39 -4.03 17.87
C ASP A 78 26.42 -3.19 18.73
N LYS A 79 26.33 -3.61 20.00
CA LYS A 79 25.74 -2.93 21.17
C LYS A 79 26.30 -1.51 21.46
N LYS A 80 26.91 -0.81 20.50
CA LYS A 80 27.46 0.54 20.68
C LYS A 80 27.03 1.59 19.65
N GLN A 81 26.23 1.24 18.65
CA GLN A 81 25.53 2.24 17.83
C GLN A 81 24.28 1.60 17.23
N ILE A 82 23.12 1.86 17.86
CA ILE A 82 21.82 1.63 17.23
C ILE A 82 21.76 2.59 16.04
N SER A 83 22.11 2.12 14.84
CA SER A 83 21.78 2.86 13.63
C SER A 83 20.26 2.86 13.54
N ALA A 84 19.67 4.05 13.68
CA ALA A 84 18.24 4.22 13.92
C ALA A 84 17.31 3.67 12.83
N ASN A 85 17.81 3.30 11.64
CA ASN A 85 16.96 2.82 10.55
C ASN A 85 17.57 1.59 9.85
N GLY A 86 17.13 0.38 10.22
CA GLY A 86 17.40 -0.84 9.44
C GLY A 86 16.69 -0.82 8.06
N PRO A 87 17.04 -1.69 7.10
CA PRO A 87 16.48 -1.62 5.76
C PRO A 87 14.98 -1.93 5.74
N MET A 88 14.47 -2.77 6.66
CA MET A 88 13.02 -2.96 6.88
C MET A 88 12.30 -1.66 7.27
N GLU A 89 12.88 -0.85 8.17
CA GLU A 89 12.28 0.42 8.60
C GLU A 89 12.28 1.44 7.45
N SER A 90 13.36 1.48 6.67
CA SER A 90 13.45 2.31 5.46
C SER A 90 12.37 1.93 4.43
N VAL A 91 12.13 0.63 4.24
CA VAL A 91 11.06 0.13 3.36
C VAL A 91 9.69 0.58 3.88
N LEU A 92 9.39 0.36 5.17
CA LEU A 92 8.10 0.76 5.76
C LEU A 92 7.87 2.27 5.71
N GLN A 93 8.90 3.07 6.00
CA GLN A 93 8.83 4.52 5.94
C GLN A 93 8.48 4.98 4.52
N ARG A 94 9.14 4.43 3.49
CA ARG A 94 8.86 4.77 2.08
C ARG A 94 7.48 4.31 1.64
N VAL A 95 7.05 3.12 2.02
CA VAL A 95 5.68 2.64 1.75
C VAL A 95 4.63 3.51 2.42
N THR A 96 4.90 3.98 3.64
CA THR A 96 4.02 4.92 4.36
C THR A 96 3.93 6.26 3.62
N ILE A 97 5.06 6.83 3.18
CA ILE A 97 5.09 8.06 2.37
C ILE A 97 4.28 7.88 1.07
N ILE A 98 4.46 6.75 0.36
CA ILE A 98 3.66 6.43 -0.83
C ILE A 98 2.18 6.42 -0.49
N GLY A 99 1.80 5.76 0.60
CA GLY A 99 0.42 5.67 1.07
C GLY A 99 -0.20 7.02 1.41
N GLU A 100 0.55 7.89 2.08
CA GLU A 100 0.11 9.25 2.41
C GLU A 100 -0.12 10.08 1.16
N ILE A 101 0.80 10.02 0.17
CA ILE A 101 0.66 10.71 -1.11
C ILE A 101 -0.57 10.21 -1.87
N LEU A 102 -0.78 8.89 -1.94
CA LEU A 102 -1.92 8.28 -2.62
C LEU A 102 -3.25 8.57 -1.91
N SER A 103 -3.25 8.60 -0.57
CA SER A 103 -4.41 8.98 0.23
C SER A 103 -4.79 10.43 -0.03
N PHE A 104 -3.83 11.36 0.02
CA PHE A 104 -4.05 12.76 -0.33
C PHE A 104 -4.57 12.92 -1.76
N ARG A 105 -3.98 12.21 -2.72
CA ARG A 105 -4.44 12.21 -4.11
C ARG A 105 -5.88 11.71 -4.24
N SER A 106 -6.25 10.66 -3.52
CA SER A 106 -7.62 10.12 -3.52
C SER A 106 -8.62 11.11 -2.97
N LEU A 107 -8.27 11.81 -1.88
CA LEU A 107 -9.10 12.88 -1.32
C LEU A 107 -9.25 14.07 -2.28
N LEU A 108 -8.18 14.44 -2.99
CA LEU A 108 -8.21 15.51 -3.99
C LEU A 108 -9.13 15.16 -5.17
N HIS A 109 -9.06 13.93 -5.67
CA HIS A 109 -9.94 13.43 -6.75
C HIS A 109 -11.39 13.31 -6.30
N ALA A 110 -11.66 12.82 -5.09
CA ALA A 110 -13.00 12.78 -4.52
C ALA A 110 -13.61 14.20 -4.39
N ALA A 111 -12.80 15.17 -3.93
CA ALA A 111 -13.23 16.56 -3.85
C ALA A 111 -13.51 17.17 -5.23
N LEU A 112 -12.69 16.84 -6.25
CA LEU A 112 -12.94 17.23 -7.63
C LEU A 112 -14.25 16.62 -8.16
N HIS A 113 -14.46 15.32 -7.96
CA HIS A 113 -15.67 14.62 -8.37
C HIS A 113 -16.93 15.28 -7.78
N ASP A 114 -16.90 15.61 -6.49
CA ASP A 114 -18.00 16.32 -5.81
C ASP A 114 -18.30 17.69 -6.43
N VAL A 115 -17.27 18.44 -6.80
CA VAL A 115 -17.40 19.75 -7.44
C VAL A 115 -18.00 19.59 -8.84
N LEU A 116 -17.51 18.62 -9.61
CA LEU A 116 -17.98 18.33 -10.95
C LEU A 116 -19.41 17.79 -10.96
N LYS A 117 -19.80 16.99 -9.98
CA LYS A 117 -21.18 16.51 -9.81
C LYS A 117 -22.18 17.64 -9.66
N ARG A 118 -21.79 18.73 -9.00
CA ARG A 118 -22.66 19.93 -8.85
C ARG A 118 -22.64 20.84 -10.07
N ARG A 119 -21.49 20.99 -10.72
CA ARG A 119 -21.31 21.94 -11.83
C ARG A 119 -21.63 21.38 -13.21
N LEU A 120 -21.35 20.10 -13.44
CA LEU A 120 -21.43 19.40 -14.72
C LEU A 120 -22.11 18.01 -14.58
N PRO A 121 -23.34 17.94 -14.00
CA PRO A 121 -23.99 16.66 -13.71
C PRO A 121 -24.25 15.80 -14.96
N PHE A 122 -24.61 16.42 -16.09
CA PHE A 122 -24.88 15.71 -17.34
C PHE A 122 -23.62 15.06 -17.92
N LEU A 123 -22.50 15.80 -17.94
CA LEU A 123 -21.23 15.26 -18.43
C LEU A 123 -20.75 14.12 -17.53
N LEU A 124 -20.88 14.29 -16.21
CA LEU A 124 -20.52 13.24 -15.26
C LEU A 124 -21.35 11.97 -15.47
N SER A 125 -22.65 12.11 -15.73
CA SER A 125 -23.53 10.97 -16.02
C SER A 125 -23.08 10.20 -17.27
N ILE A 126 -22.64 10.90 -18.32
CA ILE A 126 -22.14 10.25 -19.55
C ILE A 126 -20.85 9.49 -19.28
N VAL A 127 -19.93 10.09 -18.51
CA VAL A 127 -18.65 9.43 -18.18
C VAL A 127 -18.89 8.20 -17.29
N ASN A 128 -19.81 8.27 -16.33
CA ASN A 128 -20.18 7.12 -15.51
C ASN A 128 -20.83 6.00 -16.36
N ASP A 129 -21.78 6.35 -17.23
CA ASP A 129 -22.42 5.37 -18.11
C ASP A 129 -21.40 4.69 -19.05
N LEU A 130 -20.45 5.47 -19.57
CA LEU A 130 -19.36 4.95 -20.39
C LEU A 130 -18.40 4.07 -19.58
N HIS A 131 -18.10 4.42 -18.33
CA HIS A 131 -17.29 3.60 -17.44
C HIS A 131 -17.97 2.26 -17.15
N ASP A 132 -19.26 2.27 -16.83
CA ASP A 132 -20.01 1.07 -16.43
C ASP A 132 -20.30 0.13 -17.60
N THR A 133 -20.36 0.66 -18.84
CA THR A 133 -20.59 -0.11 -20.07
C THR A 133 -19.31 -0.58 -20.77
N ALA A 134 -18.15 -0.07 -20.36
CA ALA A 134 -16.88 -0.37 -21.01
C ALA A 134 -16.34 -1.77 -20.62
N ASN A 135 -15.87 -2.52 -21.62
CA ASN A 135 -15.05 -3.71 -21.40
C ASN A 135 -13.67 -3.31 -20.84
N GLU A 136 -12.95 -4.23 -20.18
CA GLU A 136 -11.63 -3.99 -19.56
C GLU A 136 -10.62 -3.28 -20.48
N HIS A 137 -10.56 -3.65 -21.77
CA HIS A 137 -9.68 -3.00 -22.74
C HIS A 137 -10.03 -1.53 -22.98
N ASN A 138 -11.32 -1.22 -23.07
CA ASN A 138 -11.80 0.16 -23.24
C ASN A 138 -11.65 0.94 -21.93
N LEU A 139 -11.77 0.28 -20.78
CA LEU A 139 -11.62 0.90 -19.46
C LEU A 139 -10.20 1.45 -19.25
N LEU A 140 -9.18 0.77 -19.78
CA LEU A 140 -7.81 1.31 -19.81
C LEU A 140 -7.71 2.59 -20.66
N MET A 141 -8.33 2.61 -21.84
CA MET A 141 -8.35 3.81 -22.70
C MET A 141 -9.15 4.96 -22.06
N LEU A 142 -10.16 4.63 -21.26
CA LEU A 142 -11.00 5.58 -20.54
C LEU A 142 -10.43 6.01 -19.20
N SER A 143 -9.38 5.37 -18.69
CA SER A 143 -8.88 5.64 -17.34
C SER A 143 -8.43 7.09 -17.18
N GLU A 144 -7.80 7.68 -18.21
CA GLU A 144 -7.37 9.08 -18.16
C GLU A 144 -8.56 10.03 -18.08
N LEU A 145 -9.66 9.71 -18.77
CA LEU A 145 -10.92 10.45 -18.68
C LEU A 145 -11.55 10.28 -17.29
N CYS A 146 -11.62 9.06 -16.77
CA CYS A 146 -12.18 8.75 -15.45
C CYS A 146 -11.42 9.51 -14.35
N MET A 147 -10.08 9.46 -14.40
CA MET A 147 -9.21 10.20 -13.48
C MET A 147 -9.36 11.72 -13.61
N ALA A 148 -9.58 12.26 -14.81
CA ALA A 148 -9.82 13.70 -15.00
C ALA A 148 -11.13 14.18 -14.35
N VAL A 149 -12.06 13.27 -14.10
CA VAL A 149 -13.37 13.53 -13.49
C VAL A 149 -13.42 13.05 -12.03
N GLY A 150 -12.31 12.49 -11.52
CA GLY A 150 -12.19 11.99 -10.15
C GLY A 150 -12.92 10.67 -9.90
N ILE A 151 -13.18 9.89 -10.95
CA ILE A 151 -13.69 8.51 -10.85
C ILE A 151 -12.50 7.58 -10.59
N SER A 152 -12.61 6.73 -9.55
CA SER A 152 -11.59 5.76 -9.20
C SER A 152 -11.57 4.59 -10.19
N THR A 153 -10.40 4.27 -10.72
CA THR A 153 -10.16 3.06 -11.55
C THR A 153 -9.26 2.08 -10.80
N ASP A 154 -9.42 0.78 -11.07
CA ASP A 154 -8.63 -0.27 -10.39
C ASP A 154 -7.13 -0.19 -10.69
N VAL A 155 -6.78 0.23 -11.91
CA VAL A 155 -5.41 0.45 -12.34
C VAL A 155 -5.18 1.94 -12.57
N ASP A 156 -4.13 2.46 -11.92
CA ASP A 156 -3.69 3.83 -12.10
C ASP A 156 -2.67 3.93 -13.25
N ILE A 157 -3.17 4.23 -14.45
CA ILE A 157 -2.33 4.33 -15.65
C ILE A 157 -1.29 5.46 -15.53
N ALA A 158 -1.60 6.55 -14.82
CA ALA A 158 -0.63 7.62 -14.61
C ALA A 158 0.58 7.10 -13.83
N LEU A 159 0.35 6.25 -12.82
CA LEU A 159 1.43 5.61 -12.06
C LEU A 159 2.21 4.60 -12.92
N VAL A 160 1.53 3.79 -13.72
CA VAL A 160 2.18 2.85 -14.66
C VAL A 160 3.12 3.59 -15.61
N HIS A 161 2.67 4.70 -16.20
CA HIS A 161 3.49 5.53 -17.07
C HIS A 161 4.67 6.19 -16.34
N ALA A 162 4.46 6.68 -15.11
CA ALA A 162 5.52 7.28 -14.32
C ALA A 162 6.60 6.27 -13.92
N ILE A 163 6.22 5.05 -13.52
CA ILE A 163 7.16 3.96 -13.23
C ILE A 163 7.94 3.61 -14.49
N ARG A 164 7.25 3.36 -15.62
CA ARG A 164 7.89 3.05 -16.91
C ARG A 164 8.90 4.12 -17.34
N ALA A 165 8.60 5.39 -17.08
CA ALA A 165 9.50 6.49 -17.41
C ALA A 165 10.81 6.45 -16.58
N GLN A 166 10.74 6.00 -15.34
CA GLN A 166 11.87 5.93 -14.42
C GLN A 166 12.65 4.60 -14.53
N THR A 167 12.06 3.56 -15.12
CA THR A 167 12.66 2.21 -15.19
C THR A 167 13.14 1.80 -16.58
N LYS A 168 13.26 2.76 -17.53
CA LYS A 168 13.65 2.52 -18.93
C LYS A 168 14.98 1.77 -19.14
N GLN A 169 15.87 1.78 -18.15
CA GLN A 169 17.21 1.18 -18.26
C GLN A 169 17.29 -0.24 -17.68
N THR A 170 16.22 -0.76 -17.08
CA THR A 170 16.20 -2.08 -16.46
C THR A 170 15.59 -3.10 -17.40
N GLU A 171 16.23 -4.27 -17.54
CA GLU A 171 15.70 -5.39 -18.32
C GLU A 171 14.33 -5.83 -17.77
N PRO A 172 13.36 -6.18 -18.64
CA PRO A 172 11.97 -6.43 -18.22
C PRO A 172 11.83 -7.61 -17.25
N ASP A 173 12.62 -8.67 -17.44
CA ASP A 173 12.60 -9.85 -16.57
C ASP A 173 13.25 -9.59 -15.20
N GLU A 174 14.30 -8.77 -15.19
CA GLU A 174 14.93 -8.33 -13.95
C GLU A 174 14.00 -7.41 -13.17
N HIS A 175 13.36 -6.45 -13.85
CA HIS A 175 12.39 -5.54 -13.24
C HIS A 175 11.19 -6.29 -12.64
N TYR A 176 10.70 -7.34 -13.30
CA TYR A 176 9.67 -8.22 -12.75
C TYR A 176 10.13 -8.94 -11.48
N THR A 177 11.37 -9.45 -11.50
CA THR A 177 11.95 -10.13 -10.33
C THR A 177 12.06 -9.19 -9.14
N LEU A 178 12.56 -7.97 -9.35
CA LEU A 178 12.61 -6.92 -8.31
C LEU A 178 11.22 -6.57 -7.79
N SER A 179 10.21 -6.47 -8.66
CA SER A 179 8.83 -6.18 -8.26
C SER A 179 8.22 -7.28 -7.38
N CYS A 180 8.52 -8.56 -7.67
CA CYS A 180 8.12 -9.67 -6.80
C CYS A 180 8.81 -9.61 -5.44
N LEU A 181 10.14 -9.37 -5.44
CA LEU A 181 10.92 -9.28 -4.21
C LEU A 181 10.54 -8.06 -3.36
N LEU A 182 10.10 -6.97 -3.99
CA LEU A 182 9.56 -5.80 -3.29
C LEU A 182 8.33 -6.17 -2.46
N LEU A 183 7.36 -6.89 -3.04
CA LEU A 183 6.19 -7.36 -2.28
C LEU A 183 6.61 -8.26 -1.11
N VAL A 184 7.53 -9.20 -1.35
CA VAL A 184 8.07 -10.06 -0.29
C VAL A 184 8.71 -9.23 0.82
N PHE A 185 9.52 -8.23 0.48
CA PHE A 185 10.18 -7.39 1.47
C PHE A 185 9.18 -6.58 2.29
N ILE A 186 8.16 -6.00 1.65
CA ILE A 186 7.10 -5.28 2.37
C ILE A 186 6.37 -6.24 3.32
N ALA A 187 5.98 -7.44 2.86
CA ALA A 187 5.30 -8.44 3.68
C ALA A 187 6.10 -8.84 4.92
N LEU A 188 7.41 -9.07 4.76
CA LEU A 188 8.32 -9.41 5.86
C LEU A 188 8.59 -8.25 6.80
N SER A 189 8.41 -7.01 6.34
CA SER A 189 8.63 -5.80 7.14
C SER A 189 7.39 -5.42 7.95
N LEU A 190 6.17 -5.76 7.51
CA LEU A 190 4.92 -5.43 8.22
C LEU A 190 4.92 -5.75 9.73
N PRO A 191 5.43 -6.91 10.19
CA PRO A 191 5.46 -7.22 11.61
C PRO A 191 6.25 -6.20 12.44
N ARG A 192 7.25 -5.51 11.85
CA ARG A 192 8.04 -4.47 12.54
C ARG A 192 7.22 -3.22 12.85
N LEU A 193 6.08 -2.97 12.19
CA LEU A 193 5.17 -1.88 12.55
C LEU A 193 4.66 -1.99 13.99
N ALA A 194 4.63 -3.20 14.56
CA ALA A 194 4.24 -3.41 15.95
C ALA A 194 5.29 -2.89 16.94
N LEU A 195 6.52 -2.64 16.51
CA LEU A 195 7.58 -2.10 17.35
C LEU A 195 7.57 -0.57 17.37
N THR A 196 6.97 0.05 16.34
CA THR A 196 6.92 1.51 16.19
C THR A 196 5.67 2.06 16.89
N GLN A 197 5.85 2.72 18.04
CA GLN A 197 4.77 3.22 18.91
C GLN A 197 3.83 4.28 18.28
N ASN A 198 4.10 4.72 17.04
CA ASN A 198 3.40 5.81 16.33
C ASN A 198 2.50 5.31 15.19
N THR A 199 1.92 4.12 15.28
CA THR A 199 0.96 3.63 14.28
C THR A 199 -0.41 4.26 14.49
N SER A 200 -0.58 5.50 14.03
CA SER A 200 -1.92 6.07 13.91
C SER A 200 -2.76 5.24 12.91
N LYS A 201 -4.06 5.05 13.17
CA LYS A 201 -4.97 4.32 12.26
C LYS A 201 -4.87 4.79 10.80
N ASN A 202 -4.61 6.08 10.60
CA ASN A 202 -4.46 6.69 9.29
C ASN A 202 -3.25 6.14 8.52
N ASN A 203 -2.12 5.93 9.20
CA ASN A 203 -0.90 5.44 8.54
C ASN A 203 -1.05 3.96 8.12
N LEU A 204 -1.82 3.18 8.87
CA LEU A 204 -2.10 1.77 8.57
C LEU A 204 -2.97 1.63 7.31
N GLN A 205 -3.99 2.49 7.16
CA GLN A 205 -4.80 2.55 5.95
C GLN A 205 -3.97 3.00 4.72
N CYS A 206 -3.08 3.97 4.92
CA CYS A 206 -2.16 4.42 3.88
C CYS A 206 -1.26 3.27 3.37
N ILE A 207 -0.75 2.41 4.24
CA ILE A 207 0.07 1.26 3.85
C ILE A 207 -0.74 0.26 3.01
N ALA A 208 -1.97 -0.07 3.42
CA ALA A 208 -2.86 -0.95 2.65
C ALA A 208 -3.12 -0.41 1.24
N LEU A 209 -3.44 0.89 1.13
CA LEU A 209 -3.63 1.58 -0.14
C LEU A 209 -2.36 1.56 -1.00
N ALA A 210 -1.20 1.84 -0.40
CA ALA A 210 0.09 1.82 -1.07
C ALA A 210 0.40 0.45 -1.68
N VAL A 211 0.30 -0.62 -0.88
CA VAL A 211 0.61 -1.98 -1.34
C VAL A 211 -0.30 -2.39 -2.49
N SER A 212 -1.62 -2.17 -2.36
CA SER A 212 -2.59 -2.51 -3.41
C SER A 212 -2.30 -1.74 -4.71
N THR A 213 -2.08 -0.43 -4.62
CA THR A 213 -1.88 0.44 -5.78
C THR A 213 -0.54 0.16 -6.47
N VAL A 214 0.52 -0.04 -5.69
CA VAL A 214 1.87 -0.36 -6.20
C VAL A 214 1.89 -1.74 -6.85
N ALA A 215 1.25 -2.74 -6.25
CA ALA A 215 1.12 -4.06 -6.86
C ALA A 215 0.40 -3.97 -8.20
N ASN A 216 -0.74 -3.28 -8.26
CA ASN A 216 -1.49 -3.11 -9.53
C ASN A 216 -0.65 -2.45 -10.60
N ALA A 217 0.01 -1.35 -10.27
CA ALA A 217 0.81 -0.61 -11.24
C ALA A 217 2.02 -1.42 -11.74
N LEU A 218 2.74 -2.09 -10.84
CA LEU A 218 3.89 -2.91 -11.20
C LEU A 218 3.47 -4.11 -12.05
N PHE A 219 2.53 -4.94 -11.60
CA PHE A 219 2.18 -6.15 -12.34
C PHE A 219 1.38 -5.86 -13.63
N CYS A 220 0.63 -4.76 -13.69
CA CYS A 220 0.09 -4.26 -14.96
C CYS A 220 1.20 -3.86 -15.94
N LEU A 221 2.29 -3.24 -15.47
CA LEU A 221 3.42 -2.87 -16.32
C LEU A 221 4.11 -4.09 -16.95
N HIS A 222 4.21 -5.21 -16.23
CA HIS A 222 4.83 -6.43 -16.72
C HIS A 222 3.94 -7.25 -17.66
N GLY A 223 2.62 -7.06 -17.61
CA GLY A 223 1.67 -7.73 -18.51
C GLY A 223 1.57 -9.26 -18.34
N ARG A 224 1.99 -9.79 -17.18
CA ARG A 224 1.97 -11.24 -16.90
C ARG A 224 0.66 -11.75 -16.29
N ASN A 225 -0.27 -10.85 -15.97
CA ASN A 225 -1.60 -11.14 -15.41
C ASN A 225 -1.59 -12.04 -14.17
N ASP A 226 -0.53 -11.99 -13.37
CA ASP A 226 -0.34 -12.79 -12.16
C ASP A 226 -0.51 -11.98 -10.87
N VAL A 227 -1.08 -10.76 -10.94
CA VAL A 227 -1.29 -9.85 -9.80
C VAL A 227 -1.97 -10.57 -8.64
N VAL A 228 -3.02 -11.34 -8.95
CA VAL A 228 -3.80 -12.11 -7.96
C VAL A 228 -2.91 -13.10 -7.22
N GLU A 229 -2.12 -13.90 -7.94
CA GLU A 229 -1.23 -14.90 -7.34
C GLU A 229 -0.11 -14.25 -6.51
N ARG A 230 0.41 -13.11 -6.96
CA ARG A 230 1.41 -12.33 -6.23
C ARG A 230 0.84 -11.69 -4.96
N MET A 231 -0.40 -11.22 -4.99
CA MET A 231 -1.10 -10.70 -3.80
C MET A 231 -1.48 -11.80 -2.81
N LYS A 232 -1.87 -12.99 -3.28
CA LYS A 232 -2.07 -14.18 -2.43
C LYS A 232 -0.78 -14.56 -1.71
N GLU A 233 0.32 -14.62 -2.45
CA GLU A 233 1.66 -14.90 -1.91
C GLU A 233 2.07 -13.85 -0.86
N PHE A 234 1.86 -12.56 -1.16
CA PHE A 234 2.07 -11.47 -0.21
C PHE A 234 1.27 -11.67 1.08
N LEU A 235 -0.03 -11.98 0.98
CA LEU A 235 -0.91 -12.14 2.13
C LEU A 235 -0.49 -13.33 3.01
N ALA A 236 -0.11 -14.45 2.39
CA ALA A 236 0.37 -15.63 3.12
C ALA A 236 1.66 -15.33 3.89
N LEU A 237 2.62 -14.64 3.26
CA LEU A 237 3.89 -14.24 3.89
C LEU A 237 3.67 -13.25 5.04
N ALA A 238 2.83 -12.24 4.82
CA ALA A 238 2.49 -11.25 5.85
C ALA A 238 1.78 -11.90 7.05
N SER A 239 0.80 -12.77 6.79
CA SER A 239 0.06 -13.49 7.84
C SER A 239 0.97 -14.39 8.66
N ASN A 240 1.84 -15.16 8.01
CA ASN A 240 2.81 -16.02 8.70
C ASN A 240 3.82 -15.21 9.51
N GLY A 241 4.31 -14.08 8.98
CA GLY A 241 5.19 -13.16 9.71
C GLY A 241 4.53 -12.59 10.97
N LEU A 242 3.25 -12.25 10.90
CA LEU A 242 2.47 -11.68 12.01
C LEU A 242 2.06 -12.72 13.07
N LEU A 243 1.75 -13.95 12.66
CA LEU A 243 1.46 -15.05 13.57
C LEU A 243 2.72 -15.49 14.31
N ARG A 244 3.88 -15.53 13.67
CA ARG A 244 5.13 -15.86 14.37
C ARG A 244 5.51 -14.87 15.47
N MET A 245 5.13 -13.60 15.33
CA MET A 245 5.30 -12.61 16.39
C MET A 245 4.39 -12.84 17.61
N SER A 246 3.36 -13.68 17.55
CA SER A 246 2.53 -13.97 18.72
C SER A 246 3.20 -14.90 19.73
N ASP A 247 4.16 -15.72 19.28
CA ASP A 247 4.81 -16.74 20.12
C ASP A 247 5.96 -16.16 20.97
N ASP A 248 6.53 -15.02 20.55
CA ASP A 248 7.55 -14.31 21.31
C ASP A 248 6.90 -13.51 22.47
N ASN A 249 7.02 -14.06 23.69
CA ASN A 249 6.44 -13.60 24.95
C ASN A 249 7.05 -12.29 25.53
N SER A 250 7.56 -11.37 24.72
CA SER A 250 8.16 -10.14 25.24
C SER A 250 7.14 -8.99 25.30
N GLU A 251 6.95 -8.49 26.53
CA GLU A 251 6.38 -7.19 26.93
C GLU A 251 4.94 -6.86 26.52
N VAL A 252 4.14 -6.48 27.52
CA VAL A 252 2.71 -6.13 27.39
C VAL A 252 2.48 -4.98 26.39
N ASP A 253 3.44 -4.06 26.24
CA ASP A 253 3.31 -2.93 25.30
C ASP A 253 3.54 -3.35 23.84
N MET A 254 4.35 -4.38 23.57
CA MET A 254 4.43 -4.99 22.24
C MET A 254 3.12 -5.70 21.88
N ALA A 255 2.43 -6.29 22.87
CA ALA A 255 1.13 -6.92 22.64
C ALA A 255 0.04 -5.95 22.16
N LYS A 256 0.07 -4.70 22.65
CA LYS A 256 -0.89 -3.65 22.27
C LYS A 256 -0.64 -3.15 20.86
N SER A 257 0.62 -2.91 20.50
CA SER A 257 1.01 -2.45 19.16
C SER A 257 0.81 -3.53 18.09
N ARG A 258 0.92 -4.82 18.44
CA ARG A 258 0.60 -5.96 17.54
C ARG A 258 -0.83 -5.94 17.03
N GLN A 259 -1.80 -5.56 17.87
CA GLN A 259 -3.21 -5.56 17.51
C GLN A 259 -3.53 -4.56 16.40
N PHE A 260 -2.85 -3.41 16.38
CA PHE A 260 -2.98 -2.44 15.30
C PHE A 260 -2.48 -2.98 13.95
N VAL A 261 -1.42 -3.80 13.95
CA VAL A 261 -0.89 -4.37 12.71
C VAL A 261 -1.82 -5.43 12.11
N TYR A 262 -2.58 -6.18 12.93
CA TYR A 262 -3.59 -7.11 12.42
C TYR A 262 -4.71 -6.41 11.66
N VAL A 263 -5.04 -5.17 12.04
CA VAL A 263 -6.02 -4.34 11.32
C VAL A 263 -5.52 -4.00 9.91
N VAL A 264 -4.20 -3.93 9.67
CA VAL A 264 -3.65 -3.69 8.32
C VAL A 264 -4.05 -4.79 7.36
N LEU A 265 -4.08 -6.06 7.79
CA LEU A 265 -4.49 -7.17 6.92
C LEU A 265 -5.94 -7.03 6.46
N ASP A 266 -6.85 -6.66 7.36
CA ASP A 266 -8.24 -6.37 7.00
C ASP A 266 -8.34 -5.18 6.04
N GLN A 267 -7.62 -4.08 6.32
CA GLN A 267 -7.63 -2.92 5.42
C GLN A 267 -7.05 -3.26 4.04
N LEU A 268 -6.04 -4.11 3.98
CA LEU A 268 -5.42 -4.54 2.72
C LEU A 268 -6.37 -5.39 1.88
N VAL A 269 -7.13 -6.30 2.51
CA VAL A 269 -8.20 -7.04 1.81
C VAL A 269 -9.33 -6.13 1.36
N ARG A 270 -9.69 -5.10 2.15
CA ARG A 270 -10.70 -4.11 1.73
C ARG A 270 -10.26 -3.20 0.58
N CYS A 271 -8.98 -2.85 0.54
CA CYS A 271 -8.41 -1.95 -0.48
C CYS A 271 -7.97 -2.68 -1.76
N SER A 272 -7.99 -4.02 -1.78
CA SER A 272 -7.48 -4.80 -2.90
C SER A 272 -8.61 -5.61 -3.55
N PRO A 273 -8.91 -5.41 -4.84
CA PRO A 273 -9.93 -6.21 -5.53
C PRO A 273 -9.50 -7.66 -5.78
N PHE A 274 -8.23 -8.02 -5.54
CA PHE A 274 -7.69 -9.36 -5.80
C PHE A 274 -7.70 -10.28 -4.58
N LEU A 275 -8.02 -9.75 -3.39
CA LEU A 275 -8.04 -10.50 -2.15
C LEU A 275 -9.47 -10.62 -1.63
N SER A 276 -9.82 -11.81 -1.14
CA SER A 276 -11.11 -12.07 -0.51
C SER A 276 -10.94 -12.30 0.99
N PHE A 277 -12.03 -12.08 1.74
CA PHE A 277 -12.07 -12.40 3.17
C PHE A 277 -11.97 -13.91 3.42
N ASP A 278 -12.44 -14.76 2.49
CA ASP A 278 -12.29 -16.22 2.59
C ASP A 278 -10.82 -16.63 2.54
N LEU A 279 -10.03 -15.98 1.68
CA LEU A 279 -8.59 -16.20 1.60
C LEU A 279 -7.90 -15.69 2.86
N LEU A 280 -8.30 -14.52 3.38
CA LEU A 280 -7.78 -14.01 4.64
C LEU A 280 -8.01 -15.02 5.77
N GLU A 281 -9.22 -15.55 5.93
CA GLU A 281 -9.55 -16.53 6.98
C GLU A 281 -8.71 -17.80 6.85
N SER A 282 -8.39 -18.24 5.63
CA SER A 282 -7.53 -19.41 5.40
C SER A 282 -6.08 -19.22 5.87
N CYS A 283 -5.60 -17.98 5.91
CA CYS A 283 -4.22 -17.63 6.27
C CYS A 283 -4.09 -17.00 7.66
N PHE A 284 -5.15 -16.36 8.16
CA PHE A 284 -5.16 -15.58 9.39
C PHE A 284 -6.57 -15.58 10.00
N PRO A 285 -6.75 -16.11 11.23
CA PRO A 285 -8.08 -16.26 11.81
C PRO A 285 -8.70 -14.90 12.16
N TYR A 286 -9.92 -14.64 11.65
CA TYR A 286 -10.60 -13.35 11.81
C TYR A 286 -10.91 -13.00 13.26
N ASN A 287 -10.99 -13.98 14.16
CA ASN A 287 -11.14 -13.73 15.60
C ASN A 287 -10.03 -12.85 16.18
N LEU A 288 -8.80 -12.96 15.67
CA LEU A 288 -7.68 -12.10 16.08
C LEU A 288 -7.92 -10.65 15.62
N ILE A 289 -8.36 -10.47 14.37
CA ILE A 289 -8.68 -9.16 13.79
C ILE A 289 -9.84 -8.51 14.56
N ARG A 290 -10.90 -9.27 14.84
CA ARG A 290 -12.06 -8.80 15.62
C ARG A 290 -11.65 -8.34 17.02
N SER A 291 -10.81 -9.11 17.69
CA SER A 291 -10.29 -8.76 19.02
C SER A 291 -9.44 -7.48 18.96
N SER A 292 -8.63 -7.33 17.92
CA SER A 292 -7.88 -6.09 17.66
C SER A 292 -8.78 -4.88 17.45
N TYR A 293 -9.88 -5.03 16.71
CA TYR A 293 -10.84 -3.94 16.52
C TYR A 293 -11.51 -3.52 17.82
N GLN A 294 -11.93 -4.48 18.66
CA GLN A 294 -12.51 -4.20 19.96
C GLN A 294 -11.54 -3.42 20.85
N TYR A 295 -10.27 -3.85 20.88
CA TYR A 295 -9.23 -3.15 21.63
C TYR A 295 -8.98 -1.73 21.10
N CYS A 296 -8.88 -1.56 19.78
CA CYS A 296 -8.68 -0.26 19.16
C CYS A 296 -9.85 0.71 19.42
N TYR A 297 -11.07 0.20 19.58
CA TYR A 297 -12.26 1.00 19.86
C TYR A 297 -12.31 1.42 21.33
N GLN A 298 -12.02 0.50 22.25
CA GLN A 298 -11.94 0.79 23.69
C GLN A 298 -10.86 1.85 24.00
N LEU A 299 -9.74 1.83 23.29
CA LEU A 299 -8.70 2.86 23.42
C LEU A 299 -9.13 4.24 22.89
N GLU A 300 -10.02 4.31 21.92
CA GLU A 300 -10.56 5.58 21.41
C GLU A 300 -11.60 6.18 22.36
N GLU A 301 -12.38 5.36 23.05
CA GLU A 301 -13.33 5.85 24.07
C GLU A 301 -12.65 6.39 25.34
N LEU A 302 -11.40 6.00 25.59
CA LEU A 302 -10.60 6.47 26.72
C LEU A 302 -9.81 7.77 26.43
N LYS A 303 -9.87 8.30 25.20
CA LYS A 303 -9.19 9.53 24.78
C LYS A 303 -10.18 10.68 24.56
#